data_AF-A0A8T4XK50-F1
#
_entry.id   AF-A0A8T4XK50-F1
#
_cell.length_a   1.000
_cell.length_b   1.000
_cell.length_c   1.000
_cell.angle_alpha   90.00
_cell.angle_beta   90.00
_cell.angle_gamma   90.00
#
_symmetry.space_group_name_H-M   'P 1'
#
loop_
_entity.id
_entity.type
_entity.pdbx_description
1 polymer ?
#
loop_
_entity_poly.entity_id
_entity_poly.type
_entity_poly.pdbx_seq_one_letter_code
_entity_poly.pdbx_strand_id
1 'polypeptide(L)'
;MKAEIAVATVSGKAYYLIVDELKRRNVPFVSITPHDPVPMEVKVVITTEKERPLINHENVLTLKEDQDPQALVNQAIQQLEGKTSYEKIVIGVDPGEVLGVAVLADGKVIKTGNCFSIKETVNQIENIIGSLKDFKASTITVRVGNGVPEYKEKLLKALDKRLPPNVELESVSEAGTDRYISEAKHRRGIRDIVSAIKIARRNGQKFVRGRA
;
A
#
# COMPACT_ATOMS: atom_id res chain seq x y z
N MET A 1 10.96 18.70 -14.28
CA MET A 1 9.93 18.60 -13.21
C MET A 1 10.49 19.27 -11.98
N LYS A 2 9.79 20.24 -11.40
CA LYS A 2 10.19 20.83 -10.10
C LYS A 2 9.75 19.87 -9.00
N ALA A 3 10.58 19.66 -7.99
CA ALA A 3 10.29 18.75 -6.90
C ALA A 3 9.42 19.44 -5.84
N GLU A 4 8.28 18.83 -5.51
CA GLU A 4 7.34 19.34 -4.50
C GLU A 4 7.55 18.70 -3.11
N ILE A 5 8.47 17.73 -3.00
CA ILE A 5 8.86 17.09 -1.74
C ILE A 5 10.31 17.48 -1.41
N ALA A 6 10.56 17.85 -0.16
CA ALA A 6 11.91 17.93 0.39
C ALA A 6 12.16 16.80 1.40
N VAL A 7 13.34 16.19 1.36
CA VAL A 7 13.85 15.30 2.40
C VAL A 7 14.87 16.10 3.22
N ALA A 8 14.53 16.42 4.46
CA ALA A 8 15.29 17.27 5.36
C ALA A 8 15.81 16.48 6.56
N THR A 9 17.00 15.88 6.46
CA THR A 9 17.58 15.07 7.55
C THR A 9 19.10 14.96 7.43
N VAL A 10 19.79 14.89 8.57
CA VAL A 10 21.21 14.52 8.65
C VAL A 10 21.41 13.06 9.06
N SER A 11 20.33 12.34 9.40
CA SER A 11 20.37 10.91 9.69
C SER A 11 20.51 10.10 8.41
N GLY A 12 21.70 9.54 8.17
CA GLY A 12 21.97 8.71 6.99
C GLY A 12 21.03 7.52 6.84
N LYS A 13 20.62 6.89 7.95
CA LYS A 13 19.65 5.78 7.94
C LYS A 13 18.26 6.26 7.48
N ALA A 14 17.75 7.35 8.04
CA ALA A 14 16.43 7.86 7.68
C ALA A 14 16.42 8.35 6.24
N TYR A 15 17.47 9.09 5.83
CA TYR A 15 17.65 9.55 4.46
C TYR A 15 17.59 8.39 3.47
N TYR A 16 18.37 7.33 3.70
CA TYR A 16 18.38 6.15 2.83
C TYR A 16 16.99 5.53 2.68
N LEU A 17 16.30 5.28 3.80
CA LEU A 17 14.96 4.66 3.79
C LEU A 17 13.92 5.49 3.02
N ILE A 18 13.92 6.81 3.21
CA ILE A 18 12.97 7.71 2.54
C ILE A 18 13.30 7.84 1.05
N VAL A 19 14.57 8.06 0.72
CA VAL A 19 15.02 8.29 -0.65
C VAL A 19 14.91 7.04 -1.51
N ASP A 20 15.24 5.87 -0.98
CA ASP A 20 15.07 4.60 -1.69
C ASP A 20 13.61 4.42 -2.12
N GLU A 21 12.67 4.67 -1.20
CA GLU A 21 11.25 4.56 -1.47
C GLU A 21 10.72 5.60 -2.46
N LEU A 22 11.15 6.87 -2.35
CA LEU A 22 10.78 7.93 -3.31
C LEU A 22 11.29 7.60 -4.72
N LYS A 23 12.55 7.14 -4.84
CA LYS A 23 13.15 6.73 -6.11
C LYS A 23 12.45 5.53 -6.72
N ARG A 24 12.13 4.51 -5.91
CA ARG A 24 11.38 3.32 -6.34
C ARG A 24 10.03 3.67 -6.98
N ARG A 25 9.43 4.77 -6.54
CA ARG A 25 8.15 5.29 -7.05
C ARG A 25 8.28 6.38 -8.12
N ASN A 26 9.51 6.73 -8.51
CA ASN A 26 9.80 7.81 -9.44
C ASN A 26 9.19 9.16 -9.02
N VAL A 27 9.19 9.44 -7.71
CA VAL A 27 8.67 10.71 -7.15
C VAL A 27 9.82 11.72 -7.08
N PRO A 28 9.72 12.89 -7.75
CA PRO A 28 10.74 13.93 -7.66
C PRO A 28 10.84 14.53 -6.25
N PHE A 29 12.06 14.69 -5.74
CA PHE A 29 12.33 15.30 -4.44
C PHE A 29 13.64 16.11 -4.47
N VAL A 30 13.79 17.03 -3.52
CA VAL A 30 15.06 17.71 -3.20
C VAL A 30 15.57 17.23 -1.85
N SER A 31 16.89 17.15 -1.70
CA SER A 31 17.55 16.86 -0.43
C SER A 31 18.08 18.15 0.17
N ILE A 32 17.73 18.41 1.42
CA ILE A 32 18.20 19.57 2.18
C ILE A 32 18.60 19.12 3.59
N THR A 33 19.35 19.93 4.33
CA THR A 33 19.55 19.71 5.76
C THR A 33 18.41 20.35 6.57
N PRO A 34 18.18 19.95 7.84
CA PRO A 34 17.15 20.54 8.67
C PRO A 34 17.30 22.05 8.94
N HIS A 35 18.47 22.63 8.66
CA HIS A 35 18.75 24.05 8.85
C HIS A 35 18.67 24.85 7.55
N ASP A 36 18.59 24.19 6.40
CA ASP A 36 18.47 24.86 5.12
C ASP A 36 17.07 25.43 4.94
N PRO A 37 16.92 26.58 4.25
CA PRO A 37 15.62 27.10 3.90
C PRO A 37 14.89 26.14 2.96
N VAL A 38 13.61 25.90 3.22
CA VAL A 38 12.76 25.07 2.37
C VAL A 38 12.41 25.84 1.09
N PRO A 39 12.70 25.30 -0.12
CA PRO A 39 12.35 25.96 -1.38
C PRO A 39 10.85 26.23 -1.50
N MET A 40 10.48 27.34 -2.16
CA MET A 40 9.07 27.77 -2.29
C MET A 40 8.18 26.77 -3.01
N GLU A 41 8.73 25.94 -3.89
CA GLU A 41 7.96 24.93 -4.63
C GLU A 41 7.66 23.67 -3.81
N VAL A 42 8.32 23.51 -2.67
CA VAL A 42 8.09 22.37 -1.78
C VAL A 42 6.76 22.56 -1.07
N LYS A 43 5.92 21.54 -1.17
CA LYS A 43 4.61 21.46 -0.49
C LYS A 43 4.64 20.53 0.71
N VAL A 44 5.61 19.61 0.78
CA VAL A 44 5.75 18.63 1.87
C VAL A 44 7.22 18.44 2.21
N VAL A 45 7.56 18.51 3.50
CA VAL A 45 8.90 18.15 4.00
C VAL A 45 8.84 16.82 4.74
N ILE A 46 9.75 15.90 4.45
CA ILE A 46 9.91 14.64 5.16
C ILE A 46 11.20 14.70 5.99
N THR A 47 11.10 14.42 7.29
CA THR A 47 12.21 14.50 8.25
C THR A 47 12.10 13.40 9.32
N THR A 48 12.93 13.42 10.36
CA THR A 48 12.79 12.54 11.54
C THR A 48 12.06 13.25 12.68
N GLU A 49 11.49 12.49 13.63
CA GLU A 49 10.84 13.09 14.81
C GLU A 49 11.78 14.01 15.62
N LYS A 50 13.08 13.66 15.69
CA LYS A 50 14.09 14.43 16.40
C LYS A 50 14.42 15.76 15.70
N GLU A 51 14.34 15.79 14.37
CA GLU A 51 14.69 16.95 13.54
C GLU A 51 13.47 17.84 13.21
N ARG A 52 12.25 17.34 13.41
CA ARG A 52 10.99 18.07 13.18
C ARG A 52 10.95 19.49 13.77
N PRO A 53 11.46 19.77 14.98
CA PRO A 53 11.43 21.13 15.55
C PRO A 53 12.31 22.13 14.79
N LEU A 54 13.27 21.65 14.00
CA LEU A 54 14.19 22.49 13.22
C LEU A 54 13.57 22.94 11.90
N ILE A 55 12.51 22.28 11.45
CA ILE A 55 11.87 22.53 10.15
C ILE A 55 10.76 23.58 10.30
N ASN A 56 10.94 24.73 9.66
CA ASN A 56 9.91 25.76 9.53
C ASN A 56 9.13 25.58 8.21
N HIS A 57 8.11 24.74 8.23
CA HIS A 57 7.20 24.50 7.10
C HIS A 57 5.83 24.03 7.61
N GLU A 58 4.75 24.34 6.89
CA GLU A 58 3.39 24.01 7.34
C GLU A 58 3.15 22.48 7.34
N ASN A 59 3.58 21.80 6.27
CA ASN A 59 3.37 20.37 6.05
C ASN A 59 4.69 19.64 6.26
N VAL A 60 4.84 19.01 7.41
CA VAL A 60 6.04 18.22 7.75
C VAL A 60 5.62 16.85 8.23
N LEU A 61 6.14 15.82 7.57
CA LEU A 61 5.95 14.41 7.89
C LEU A 61 7.21 13.85 8.53
N THR A 62 7.05 13.08 9.61
CA THR A 62 8.16 12.54 10.38
C THR A 62 8.21 11.03 10.27
N LEU A 63 9.38 10.48 9.91
CA LEU A 63 9.64 9.05 9.99
C LEU A 63 9.82 8.63 11.46
N LYS A 64 8.94 7.75 11.95
CA LYS A 64 9.07 7.12 13.28
C LYS A 64 9.97 5.88 13.21
N GLU A 65 10.59 5.51 14.33
CA GLU A 65 11.59 4.42 14.38
C GLU A 65 11.07 3.06 13.86
N ASP A 66 9.77 2.79 14.00
CA ASP A 66 9.12 1.55 13.53
C ASP A 66 8.13 1.76 12.36
N GLN A 67 8.12 2.94 11.74
CA GLN A 67 7.21 3.22 10.64
C GLN A 67 7.76 2.70 9.31
N ASP A 68 6.90 2.02 8.55
CA ASP A 68 7.15 1.64 7.16
C ASP A 68 7.34 2.90 6.28
N PRO A 69 8.51 3.11 5.64
CA PRO A 69 8.76 4.26 4.77
C PRO A 69 7.73 4.39 3.64
N GLN A 70 7.15 3.27 3.19
CA GLN A 70 6.08 3.27 2.21
C GLN A 70 4.85 4.07 2.69
N ALA A 71 4.49 3.92 3.96
CA ALA A 71 3.35 4.62 4.55
C ALA A 71 3.60 6.14 4.61
N LEU A 72 4.82 6.53 4.98
CA LEU A 72 5.21 7.95 5.05
C LEU A 72 5.20 8.60 3.66
N VAL A 73 5.76 7.93 2.65
CA VAL A 73 5.75 8.41 1.26
C VAL A 73 4.33 8.46 0.68
N ASN A 74 3.47 7.49 1.03
CA ASN A 74 2.05 7.55 0.67
C ASN A 74 1.37 8.79 1.22
N GLN A 75 1.63 9.15 2.48
CA GLN A 75 1.07 10.34 3.10
C GLN A 75 1.56 11.61 2.41
N ALA A 76 2.85 11.66 2.04
CA ALA A 76 3.41 12.80 1.31
C ALA A 76 2.71 12.99 -0.04
N ILE A 77 2.53 11.92 -0.83
CA ILE A 77 1.85 11.97 -2.13
C ILE A 77 0.38 12.39 -1.97
N GLN A 78 -0.33 11.91 -0.94
CA GLN A 78 -1.71 12.34 -0.66
C GLN A 78 -1.81 13.85 -0.41
N GLN A 79 -0.90 14.40 0.39
CA GLN A 79 -0.84 15.84 0.66
C GLN A 79 -0.59 16.66 -0.61
N LEU A 80 0.28 16.18 -1.51
CA LEU A 80 0.51 16.83 -2.82
C LEU A 80 -0.75 16.85 -3.69
N GLU A 81 -1.56 15.80 -3.63
CA GLU A 81 -2.81 15.69 -4.40
C GLU A 81 -3.96 16.50 -3.77
N GLY A 82 -3.74 17.20 -2.65
CA GLY A 82 -4.78 17.93 -1.92
C GLY A 82 -5.86 17.01 -1.33
N LYS A 83 -5.58 15.71 -1.26
CA LYS A 83 -6.51 14.70 -0.76
C LYS A 83 -6.25 14.48 0.73
N THR A 84 -7.26 14.71 1.55
CA THR A 84 -7.25 14.39 2.99
C THR A 84 -7.76 12.98 3.27
N SER A 85 -8.29 12.29 2.25
CA SER A 85 -8.81 10.93 2.34
C SER A 85 -8.80 10.25 0.97
N TYR A 86 -8.73 8.92 0.98
CA TYR A 86 -9.00 8.12 -0.20
C TYR A 86 -10.51 7.90 -0.34
N GLU A 87 -11.05 7.92 -1.56
CA GLU A 87 -12.47 7.60 -1.76
C GLU A 87 -12.67 6.08 -1.75
N LYS A 88 -11.74 5.36 -2.38
CA LYS A 88 -11.83 3.91 -2.56
C LYS A 88 -10.51 3.23 -2.27
N ILE A 89 -10.54 2.28 -1.33
CA ILE A 89 -9.46 1.34 -1.09
C ILE A 89 -9.85 -0.03 -1.64
N VAL A 90 -8.98 -0.61 -2.45
CA VAL A 90 -9.13 -1.99 -2.94
C VAL A 90 -7.91 -2.81 -2.56
N ILE A 91 -8.14 -3.91 -1.86
CA ILE A 91 -7.09 -4.86 -1.50
C ILE A 91 -7.25 -6.10 -2.39
N GLY A 92 -6.34 -6.29 -3.34
CA GLY A 92 -6.28 -7.49 -4.16
C GLY A 92 -5.44 -8.56 -3.48
N VAL A 93 -5.93 -9.79 -3.49
CA VAL A 93 -5.24 -10.97 -2.96
C VAL A 93 -5.24 -12.07 -4.01
N ASP A 94 -4.05 -12.57 -4.34
CA ASP A 94 -3.85 -13.74 -5.19
C ASP A 94 -3.65 -14.99 -4.30
N PRO A 95 -4.63 -15.92 -4.21
CA PRO A 95 -4.53 -17.09 -3.34
C PRO A 95 -3.64 -18.20 -3.95
N GLY A 96 -2.72 -18.73 -3.15
CA GLY A 96 -1.84 -19.84 -3.54
C GLY A 96 -0.95 -20.31 -2.38
N GLU A 97 0.14 -21.02 -2.70
CA GLU A 97 1.18 -21.39 -1.71
C GLU A 97 1.86 -20.15 -1.11
N VAL A 98 2.08 -19.13 -1.96
CA VAL A 98 2.47 -17.77 -1.57
C VAL A 98 1.32 -16.86 -1.99
N LEU A 99 0.86 -16.02 -1.07
CA LEU A 99 -0.27 -15.13 -1.30
C LEU A 99 0.24 -13.74 -1.63
N GLY A 100 0.02 -13.31 -2.87
CA GLY A 100 0.30 -11.94 -3.27
C GLY A 100 -0.76 -10.99 -2.72
N VAL A 101 -0.33 -9.86 -2.15
CA VAL A 101 -1.23 -8.81 -1.64
C VAL A 101 -0.87 -7.47 -2.26
N ALA A 102 -1.88 -6.76 -2.76
CA ALA A 102 -1.73 -5.41 -3.28
C ALA A 102 -2.84 -4.51 -2.76
N VAL A 103 -2.47 -3.31 -2.28
CA VAL A 103 -3.42 -2.29 -1.81
C VAL A 103 -3.41 -1.15 -2.81
N LEU A 104 -4.58 -0.85 -3.35
CA LEU A 104 -4.81 0.26 -4.25
C LEU A 104 -5.67 1.30 -3.54
N ALA A 105 -5.30 2.56 -3.68
CA ALA A 105 -6.06 3.70 -3.24
C ALA A 105 -6.38 4.59 -4.44
N ASP A 106 -7.67 4.79 -4.71
CA ASP A 106 -8.18 5.48 -5.91
C ASP A 106 -7.52 4.97 -7.21
N GLY A 107 -7.27 3.66 -7.29
CA GLY A 107 -6.64 2.98 -8.43
C GLY A 107 -5.09 3.01 -8.46
N LYS A 108 -4.44 3.76 -7.57
CA LYS A 108 -2.97 3.81 -7.44
C LYS A 108 -2.47 2.78 -6.44
N VAL A 109 -1.41 2.05 -6.77
CA VAL A 109 -0.81 1.05 -5.87
C VAL A 109 -0.06 1.78 -4.76
N ILE A 110 -0.48 1.56 -3.50
CA ILE A 110 0.11 2.22 -2.33
C ILE A 110 0.94 1.26 -1.46
N LYS A 111 0.64 -0.05 -1.52
CA LYS A 111 1.37 -1.11 -0.81
C LYS A 111 1.29 -2.43 -1.56
N THR A 112 2.37 -3.20 -1.51
CA THR A 112 2.44 -4.57 -2.06
C THR A 112 3.23 -5.45 -1.13
N GLY A 113 2.91 -6.73 -1.08
CA GLY A 113 3.68 -7.70 -0.31
C GLY A 113 3.31 -9.13 -0.67
N ASN A 114 4.04 -10.07 -0.09
CA ASN A 114 3.72 -11.49 -0.13
C ASN A 114 3.48 -11.95 1.31
N CYS A 115 2.51 -12.84 1.47
CA CYS A 115 2.27 -13.57 2.69
C CYS A 115 2.50 -15.07 2.42
N PHE A 116 2.88 -15.81 3.44
CA PHE A 116 3.20 -17.23 3.35
C PHE A 116 2.14 -18.12 4.02
N SER A 117 1.07 -17.50 4.54
CA SER A 117 -0.09 -18.23 5.07
C SER A 117 -1.38 -17.41 5.01
N ILE A 118 -2.53 -18.09 5.05
CA ILE A 118 -3.85 -17.44 5.14
C ILE A 118 -3.95 -16.59 6.42
N LYS A 119 -3.46 -17.09 7.56
CA LYS A 119 -3.51 -16.38 8.84
C LYS A 119 -2.73 -15.07 8.77
N GLU A 120 -1.52 -15.11 8.23
CA GLU A 120 -0.69 -13.92 8.02
C GLU A 120 -1.39 -12.92 7.09
N THR A 121 -1.95 -13.41 5.98
CA THR A 121 -2.68 -12.57 5.01
C THR A 121 -3.86 -11.85 5.67
N VAL A 122 -4.67 -12.57 6.43
CA VAL A 122 -5.83 -12.00 7.14
C VAL A 122 -5.37 -10.95 8.16
N ASN A 123 -4.35 -11.26 8.97
CA ASN A 123 -3.78 -10.30 9.94
C ASN A 123 -3.25 -9.04 9.25
N GLN A 124 -2.55 -9.21 8.12
CA GLN A 124 -2.03 -8.08 7.35
C GLN A 124 -3.16 -7.20 6.81
N ILE A 125 -4.22 -7.80 6.29
CA ILE A 125 -5.40 -7.08 5.79
C ILE A 125 -6.12 -6.36 6.95
N GLU A 126 -6.28 -7.01 8.09
CA GLU A 126 -6.85 -6.37 9.29
C GLU A 126 -6.01 -5.17 9.74
N ASN A 127 -4.68 -5.30 9.77
CA ASN A 127 -3.78 -4.21 10.12
C ASN A 127 -3.86 -3.05 9.12
N ILE A 128 -3.92 -3.34 7.82
CA ILE A 128 -4.11 -2.34 6.76
C ILE A 128 -5.44 -1.61 6.97
N ILE A 129 -6.54 -2.33 7.17
CA ILE A 129 -7.85 -1.73 7.38
C ILE A 129 -7.88 -0.92 8.69
N GLY A 130 -7.21 -1.42 9.73
CA GLY A 130 -7.07 -0.74 11.02
C GLY A 130 -6.31 0.59 10.89
N SER A 131 -5.16 0.59 10.21
CA SER A 131 -4.37 1.81 9.97
C SER A 131 -5.06 2.78 9.02
N LEU A 132 -5.96 2.28 8.18
CA LEU A 132 -6.78 3.10 7.30
C LEU A 132 -7.97 3.74 8.02
N LYS A 133 -8.31 3.38 9.27
CA LYS A 133 -9.37 4.07 10.03
C LYS A 133 -9.06 5.54 10.29
N ASP A 134 -7.79 5.89 10.35
CA ASP A 134 -7.34 7.28 10.48
C ASP A 134 -7.54 8.08 9.17
N PHE A 135 -7.69 7.38 8.05
CA PHE A 135 -8.02 7.93 6.75
C PHE A 135 -9.53 7.76 6.52
N LYS A 136 -10.24 8.82 6.12
CA LYS A 136 -11.69 8.73 5.85
C LYS A 136 -11.99 7.99 4.53
N ALA A 137 -11.60 6.73 4.42
CA ALA A 137 -11.91 5.89 3.27
C ALA A 137 -13.42 5.70 3.16
N SER A 138 -14.01 6.14 2.05
CA SER A 138 -15.47 6.04 1.86
C SER A 138 -15.91 4.60 1.57
N THR A 139 -15.06 3.81 0.92
CA THR A 139 -15.30 2.40 0.62
C THR A 139 -14.04 1.55 0.71
N ILE A 140 -14.15 0.35 1.28
CA ILE A 140 -13.07 -0.64 1.35
C ILE A 140 -13.58 -1.96 0.78
N THR A 141 -12.90 -2.46 -0.25
CA THR A 141 -13.21 -3.74 -0.91
C THR A 141 -11.99 -4.65 -0.88
N VAL A 142 -12.16 -5.91 -0.48
CA VAL A 142 -11.15 -6.97 -0.63
C VAL A 142 -11.55 -7.89 -1.77
N ARG A 143 -10.68 -7.97 -2.78
CA ARG A 143 -10.84 -8.79 -3.99
C ARG A 143 -9.94 -10.01 -3.91
N VAL A 144 -10.53 -11.19 -3.98
CA VAL A 144 -9.80 -12.47 -3.96
C VAL A 144 -9.84 -13.10 -5.35
N GLY A 145 -8.67 -13.42 -5.88
CA GLY A 145 -8.51 -14.17 -7.13
C GLY A 145 -9.24 -15.51 -7.09
N ASN A 146 -9.67 -16.01 -8.25
CA ASN A 146 -10.40 -17.26 -8.35
C ASN A 146 -9.52 -18.48 -8.64
N GLY A 147 -8.19 -18.37 -8.52
CA GLY A 147 -7.18 -19.40 -8.80
C GLY A 147 -7.53 -20.84 -8.39
N VAL A 148 -6.87 -21.39 -7.36
CA VAL A 148 -7.23 -22.73 -6.87
C VAL A 148 -8.45 -22.61 -5.94
N PRO A 149 -9.58 -23.30 -6.23
CA PRO A 149 -10.83 -23.14 -5.47
C PRO A 149 -10.67 -23.35 -3.96
N GLU A 150 -9.85 -24.32 -3.55
CA GLU A 150 -9.61 -24.63 -2.15
C GLU A 150 -8.97 -23.46 -1.37
N TYR A 151 -7.90 -22.87 -1.90
CA TYR A 151 -7.22 -21.74 -1.25
C TYR A 151 -8.13 -20.51 -1.20
N LYS A 152 -8.84 -20.24 -2.30
CA LYS A 152 -9.82 -19.15 -2.40
C LYS A 152 -10.91 -19.28 -1.33
N GLU A 153 -11.56 -20.44 -1.23
CA GLU A 153 -12.67 -20.65 -0.29
C GLU A 153 -12.21 -20.54 1.16
N LYS A 154 -11.06 -21.16 1.50
CA LYS A 154 -10.48 -21.06 2.84
C LYS A 154 -10.17 -19.60 3.20
N LEU A 155 -9.60 -18.84 2.28
CA LEU A 155 -9.27 -17.43 2.48
C LEU A 155 -10.54 -16.57 2.63
N LEU A 156 -11.53 -16.72 1.75
CA LEU A 156 -12.79 -15.97 1.84
C LEU A 156 -13.53 -16.24 3.16
N LYS A 157 -13.61 -17.50 3.60
CA LYS A 157 -14.19 -17.85 4.90
C LYS A 157 -13.42 -17.25 6.08
N ALA A 158 -12.08 -17.22 6.00
CA ALA A 158 -11.26 -16.63 7.05
C ALA A 158 -11.42 -15.10 7.12
N LEU A 159 -11.48 -14.43 5.97
CA LEU A 159 -11.73 -12.99 5.88
C LEU A 159 -13.14 -12.64 6.37
N ASP A 160 -14.16 -13.42 5.98
CA ASP A 160 -15.54 -13.16 6.38
C ASP A 160 -15.72 -13.14 7.91
N LYS A 161 -15.04 -14.05 8.61
CA LYS A 161 -15.07 -14.15 10.08
C LYS A 161 -14.33 -13.03 10.81
N ARG A 162 -13.38 -12.36 10.16
CA ARG A 162 -12.41 -11.46 10.80
C ARG A 162 -12.62 -10.00 10.43
N LEU A 163 -12.98 -9.71 9.19
CA LEU A 163 -13.13 -8.35 8.71
C LEU A 163 -14.42 -7.69 9.26
N PRO A 164 -14.43 -6.38 9.48
CA PRO A 164 -15.64 -5.68 9.92
C PRO A 164 -16.71 -5.64 8.81
N PRO A 165 -18.00 -5.54 9.15
CA PRO A 165 -19.11 -5.73 8.19
C PRO A 165 -19.18 -4.67 7.07
N ASN A 166 -18.57 -3.50 7.28
CA ASN A 166 -18.49 -2.42 6.28
C ASN A 166 -17.47 -2.68 5.16
N VAL A 167 -16.72 -3.79 5.24
CA VAL A 167 -15.76 -4.19 4.19
C VAL A 167 -16.45 -5.16 3.23
N GLU A 168 -16.46 -4.79 1.95
CA GLU A 168 -16.99 -5.63 0.87
C GLU A 168 -15.99 -6.73 0.51
N LEU A 169 -16.48 -7.96 0.33
CA LEU A 169 -15.69 -9.06 -0.21
C LEU A 169 -16.14 -9.35 -1.64
N GLU A 170 -15.19 -9.48 -2.55
CA GLU A 170 -15.43 -9.80 -3.95
C GLU A 170 -14.54 -10.97 -4.41
N SER A 171 -15.07 -11.82 -5.28
CA SER A 171 -14.29 -12.80 -6.01
C SER A 171 -14.06 -12.34 -7.45
N VAL A 172 -12.81 -12.35 -7.89
CA VAL A 172 -12.42 -11.88 -9.23
C VAL A 172 -12.00 -13.07 -10.09
N SER A 173 -12.46 -13.09 -11.35
CA SER A 173 -11.98 -14.06 -12.31
C SER A 173 -10.60 -13.68 -12.86
N GLU A 174 -9.66 -14.60 -12.76
CA GLU A 174 -8.31 -14.55 -13.35
C GLU A 174 -8.31 -14.97 -14.82
N ALA A 175 -9.44 -15.41 -15.39
CA ALA A 175 -9.53 -15.77 -16.80
C ALA A 175 -8.97 -14.66 -17.70
N GLY A 176 -8.20 -15.05 -18.72
CA GLY A 176 -7.48 -14.13 -19.62
C GLY A 176 -6.10 -13.67 -19.14
N THR A 177 -5.51 -14.31 -18.13
CA THR A 177 -4.07 -14.18 -17.85
C THR A 177 -3.29 -15.17 -18.71
N ASP A 178 -2.71 -14.67 -19.80
CA ASP A 178 -1.74 -15.44 -20.57
C ASP A 178 -0.63 -15.97 -19.64
N ARG A 179 -0.49 -17.30 -19.62
CA ARG A 179 0.60 -18.03 -18.94
C ARG A 179 1.94 -17.84 -19.66
N TYR A 180 2.21 -16.66 -20.21
CA TYR A 180 3.44 -16.33 -20.91
C TYR A 180 4.46 -15.66 -19.97
N ILE A 181 4.90 -16.37 -18.93
CA ILE A 181 6.29 -16.22 -18.43
C ILE A 181 6.72 -17.60 -17.92
N SER A 182 7.31 -18.39 -18.82
CA SER A 182 8.06 -19.59 -18.48
C SER A 182 9.27 -19.24 -17.60
N GLU A 183 9.66 -20.20 -16.75
CA GLU A 183 11.03 -20.43 -16.27
C GLU A 183 11.75 -19.31 -15.48
N ALA A 184 11.47 -19.23 -14.17
CA ALA A 184 12.50 -19.08 -13.14
C ALA A 184 11.87 -19.16 -11.74
N LYS A 185 12.23 -20.19 -10.96
CA LYS A 185 11.80 -20.36 -9.54
C LYS A 185 12.09 -19.13 -8.66
N HIS A 186 13.05 -18.28 -9.05
CA HIS A 186 13.50 -17.08 -8.33
C HIS A 186 12.59 -15.84 -8.47
N ARG A 187 11.56 -15.87 -9.34
CA ARG A 187 10.63 -14.72 -9.53
C ARG A 187 9.21 -14.97 -9.03
N ARG A 188 8.96 -16.06 -8.30
CA ARG A 188 7.60 -16.46 -7.88
C ARG A 188 6.88 -15.37 -7.09
N GLY A 189 7.48 -14.85 -6.01
CA GLY A 189 6.85 -13.79 -5.22
C GLY A 189 6.59 -12.47 -5.96
N ILE A 190 7.31 -12.18 -7.07
CA ILE A 190 7.01 -10.99 -7.90
C ILE A 190 5.76 -11.24 -8.74
N ARG A 191 5.54 -12.48 -9.20
CA ARG A 191 4.36 -12.86 -9.99
C ARG A 191 3.09 -12.73 -9.16
N ASP A 192 3.12 -13.22 -7.94
CA ASP A 192 1.97 -13.19 -7.03
C ASP A 192 1.56 -11.74 -6.72
N ILE A 193 2.52 -10.83 -6.52
CA ILE A 193 2.26 -9.38 -6.39
C ILE A 193 1.61 -8.80 -7.67
N VAL A 194 2.12 -9.14 -8.85
CA VAL A 194 1.59 -8.63 -10.12
C VAL A 194 0.15 -9.13 -10.35
N SER A 195 -0.12 -10.39 -10.03
CA SER A 195 -1.46 -10.96 -10.05
C SER A 195 -2.39 -10.24 -9.07
N ALA A 196 -1.95 -10.01 -7.83
CA ALA A 196 -2.70 -9.28 -6.83
C ALA A 196 -3.07 -7.84 -7.28
N ILE A 197 -2.14 -7.13 -7.95
CA ILE A 197 -2.43 -5.81 -8.55
C ILE A 197 -3.50 -5.93 -9.64
N LYS A 198 -3.42 -6.94 -10.52
CA LYS A 198 -4.42 -7.17 -11.57
C LYS A 198 -5.79 -7.48 -10.97
N ILE A 199 -5.84 -8.34 -9.95
CA ILE A 199 -7.05 -8.68 -9.19
C ILE A 199 -7.66 -7.43 -8.56
N ALA A 200 -6.84 -6.59 -7.92
CA ALA A 200 -7.31 -5.33 -7.33
C ALA A 200 -7.92 -4.37 -8.38
N ARG A 201 -7.43 -4.38 -9.63
CA ARG A 201 -7.93 -3.50 -10.70
C ARG A 201 -9.21 -3.99 -11.39
N ARG A 202 -9.49 -5.29 -11.36
CA ARG A 202 -10.65 -5.91 -12.02
C ARG A 202 -11.90 -5.84 -11.15
N ASN A 203 -13.07 -5.75 -11.76
CA ASN A 203 -14.33 -5.91 -11.03
C ASN A 203 -14.56 -7.37 -10.66
N GLY A 204 -15.02 -7.61 -9.43
CA GLY A 204 -15.37 -8.94 -8.95
C GLY A 204 -16.87 -9.15 -8.77
N GLN A 205 -17.24 -10.40 -8.53
CA GLN A 205 -18.57 -10.79 -8.07
C GLN A 205 -18.63 -10.66 -6.55
N LYS A 206 -19.66 -10.00 -6.02
CA LYS A 206 -19.82 -9.82 -4.57
C LYS A 206 -19.97 -11.17 -3.87
N PHE A 207 -19.18 -11.37 -2.83
CA PHE A 207 -19.28 -12.50 -1.92
C PHE A 207 -20.22 -12.13 -0.77
N VAL A 208 -21.30 -12.91 -0.61
CA VAL A 208 -22.29 -12.68 0.45
C VAL A 208 -21.71 -13.15 1.79
N ARG A 209 -21.49 -12.19 2.67
CA ARG A 209 -20.93 -12.37 4.02
C ARG A 209 -21.95 -12.95 5.00
N GLY A 210 -21.50 -13.72 5.99
CA GLY A 210 -22.37 -14.25 7.05
C GLY A 210 -23.20 -15.46 6.66
N ARG A 211 -22.92 -16.11 5.52
CA ARG A 211 -23.41 -17.46 5.24
C ARG A 211 -22.47 -18.48 5.90
N ALA A 212 -22.66 -18.68 7.20
CA ALA A 212 -22.12 -19.82 7.94
C ALA A 212 -23.28 -20.76 8.29
#